data_AF-A0A4P7U9L4-F1
#
_entry.id   AF-A0A4P7U9L4-F1
#
_cell.length_a   1.000
_cell.length_b   1.000
_cell.length_c   1.000
_cell.angle_alpha   90.00
_cell.angle_beta   90.00
_cell.angle_gamma   90.00
#
_symmetry.space_group_name_H-M   'P 1'
#
loop_
_entity.id
_entity.type
_entity.pdbx_description
1 polymer ?
#
loop_
_entity_poly.entity_id
_entity_poly.type
_entity_poly.pdbx_seq_one_letter_code
_entity_poly.pdbx_strand_id
1 'polypeptide(L)'
;MPWTSPRRDLVLQAVLEEVDRRLDGRLPMDVSGVDQTFRDEHTLANVLQVRWQAALAAQVEHALAEDPDDPQAAVVRAWRRTVRALPGVRMVLDGDWERADERRRATLERRRARQHQWLAQQAGHVVLDHPLDEEAVALGAALEAEGRRYYRPGRRPSPPPLLKRLKAVLAA
;
A
#
# COMPACT_ATOMS: atom_id res chain seq x y z
N MET A 1 -21.50 35.06 -4.31
CA MET A 1 -21.37 33.61 -4.58
C MET A 1 -20.55 33.02 -3.45
N PRO A 2 -21.11 32.19 -2.55
CA PRO A 2 -20.30 31.58 -1.50
C PRO A 2 -19.41 30.52 -2.13
N TRP A 3 -18.10 30.75 -2.10
CA TRP A 3 -17.08 29.78 -2.48
C TRP A 3 -17.18 28.60 -1.51
N THR A 4 -17.90 27.54 -1.89
CA THR A 4 -18.00 26.35 -1.06
C THR A 4 -16.89 25.42 -1.51
N SER A 5 -15.79 25.38 -0.75
CA SER A 5 -14.69 24.46 -1.05
C SER A 5 -15.22 23.02 -1.14
N PRO A 6 -14.77 22.23 -2.14
CA PRO A 6 -15.21 20.85 -2.28
C PRO A 6 -14.85 20.05 -1.02
N ARG A 7 -15.75 19.15 -0.64
CA ARG A 7 -15.57 18.29 0.53
C ARG A 7 -14.42 17.31 0.30
N ARG A 8 -13.36 17.43 1.11
CA ARG A 8 -12.11 16.65 0.96
C ARG A 8 -12.33 15.14 0.90
N ASP A 9 -13.29 14.61 1.64
CA ASP A 9 -13.68 13.20 1.65
C ASP A 9 -14.25 12.75 0.29
N LEU A 10 -15.12 13.56 -0.32
CA LEU A 10 -15.67 13.27 -1.64
C LEU A 10 -14.62 13.34 -2.74
N VAL A 11 -13.72 14.33 -2.68
CA VAL A 11 -12.60 14.44 -3.64
C VAL A 11 -11.66 13.24 -3.50
N LEU A 12 -11.33 12.82 -2.27
CA LEU A 12 -10.50 11.64 -2.06
C LEU A 12 -11.18 10.36 -2.57
N GLN A 13 -12.49 10.22 -2.38
CA GLN A 13 -13.23 9.08 -2.95
C GLN A 13 -13.14 9.07 -4.48
N ALA A 14 -13.38 10.21 -5.14
CA ALA A 14 -13.27 10.33 -6.58
C ALA A 14 -11.84 10.02 -7.09
N VAL A 15 -10.81 10.46 -6.36
CA VAL A 15 -9.41 10.10 -6.65
C VAL A 15 -9.21 8.59 -6.57
N LEU A 16 -9.71 7.93 -5.52
CA LEU A 16 -9.56 6.49 -5.32
C LEU A 16 -10.25 5.69 -6.44
N GLU A 17 -11.46 6.08 -6.81
CA GLU A 17 -12.18 5.50 -7.94
C GLU A 17 -11.40 5.68 -9.24
N GLU A 18 -10.81 6.86 -9.44
CA GLU A 18 -10.10 7.18 -10.68
C GLU A 18 -8.76 6.44 -10.82
N VAL A 19 -7.96 6.33 -9.75
CA VAL A 19 -6.70 5.55 -9.81
C VAL A 19 -6.96 4.07 -10.05
N ASP A 20 -8.05 3.54 -9.52
CA ASP A 20 -8.48 2.16 -9.75
C ASP A 20 -9.05 1.96 -11.15
N ARG A 21 -9.65 2.99 -11.75
CA ARG A 21 -10.14 2.97 -13.13
C ARG A 21 -8.98 3.00 -14.14
N ARG A 22 -8.00 3.87 -13.94
CA ARG A 22 -6.91 4.10 -14.92
C ARG A 22 -5.88 2.97 -14.92
N LEU A 23 -5.49 2.51 -13.74
CA LEU A 23 -4.38 1.57 -13.58
C LEU A 23 -3.12 1.93 -14.43
N ASP A 24 -2.77 3.23 -14.53
CA ASP A 24 -1.61 3.75 -15.29
C ASP A 24 -0.41 4.25 -14.44
N GLY A 25 -0.55 4.29 -13.12
CA GLY A 25 0.49 4.71 -12.17
C GLY A 25 0.66 6.22 -12.06
N ARG A 26 -0.27 7.02 -12.58
CA ARG A 26 -0.22 8.49 -12.54
C ARG A 26 -1.16 9.06 -11.47
N LEU A 27 -0.75 10.17 -10.84
CA LEU A 27 -1.63 10.92 -9.95
C LEU A 27 -2.76 11.56 -10.78
N PRO A 28 -4.03 11.40 -10.40
CA PRO A 28 -5.15 11.90 -11.19
C PRO A 28 -5.42 13.38 -10.86
N MET A 29 -4.47 14.24 -11.21
CA MET A 29 -4.56 15.69 -10.91
C MET A 29 -5.68 16.40 -11.67
N ASP A 30 -6.23 15.76 -12.69
CA ASP A 30 -7.35 16.22 -13.50
C ASP A 30 -8.73 15.87 -12.93
N VAL A 31 -8.80 15.16 -11.79
CA VAL A 31 -10.07 14.93 -11.08
C VAL A 31 -10.57 16.24 -10.48
N SER A 32 -11.85 16.53 -10.69
CA SER A 32 -12.51 17.75 -10.20
C SER A 32 -12.32 17.93 -8.69
N GLY A 33 -11.84 19.13 -8.30
CA GLY A 33 -11.62 19.51 -6.91
C GLY A 33 -10.27 19.09 -6.32
N VAL A 34 -9.43 18.34 -7.04
CA VAL A 34 -8.09 17.96 -6.56
C VAL A 34 -7.20 19.19 -6.36
N ASP A 35 -7.15 20.08 -7.34
CA ASP A 35 -6.37 21.34 -7.31
C ASP A 35 -6.77 22.28 -6.16
N GLN A 36 -8.05 22.30 -5.81
CA GLN A 36 -8.61 23.09 -4.71
C GLN A 36 -8.39 22.45 -3.34
N THR A 37 -8.26 21.12 -3.29
CA THR A 37 -8.20 20.34 -2.04
C THR A 37 -6.78 20.00 -1.61
N PHE A 38 -5.92 19.70 -2.58
CA PHE A 38 -4.54 19.28 -2.37
C PHE A 38 -3.61 20.30 -3.00
N ARG A 39 -2.69 20.84 -2.19
CA ARG A 39 -1.75 21.89 -2.62
C ARG A 39 -0.98 21.52 -3.89
N ASP A 40 -0.58 20.26 -3.99
CA ASP A 40 0.29 19.75 -5.04
C ASP A 40 0.19 18.22 -5.13
N GLU A 41 0.83 17.67 -6.17
CA GLU A 41 0.98 16.23 -6.40
C GLU A 41 1.58 15.50 -5.19
N HIS A 42 2.55 16.11 -4.50
CA HIS A 42 3.20 15.50 -3.34
C HIS A 42 2.23 15.35 -2.16
N THR A 43 1.36 16.33 -1.96
CA THR A 43 0.32 16.31 -0.93
C THR A 43 -0.67 15.19 -1.21
N LEU A 44 -1.10 15.03 -2.48
CA LEU A 44 -1.97 13.92 -2.87
C LEU A 44 -1.28 12.56 -2.69
N ALA A 45 -0.05 12.41 -3.16
CA ALA A 45 0.74 11.19 -2.98
C ALA A 45 0.92 10.83 -1.50
N ASN A 46 1.13 11.81 -0.62
CA ASN A 46 1.21 11.60 0.82
C ASN A 46 -0.12 11.08 1.39
N VAL A 47 -1.25 11.62 0.96
CA VAL A 47 -2.58 11.15 1.40
C VAL A 47 -2.83 9.71 0.94
N LEU A 48 -2.47 9.39 -0.31
CA LEU A 48 -2.55 8.02 -0.85
C LEU A 48 -1.62 7.05 -0.08
N GLN A 49 -0.43 7.52 0.32
CA GLN A 49 0.49 6.75 1.15
C GLN A 49 -0.10 6.46 2.54
N VAL A 50 -0.75 7.43 3.18
CA VAL A 50 -1.43 7.21 4.48
C VAL A 50 -2.58 6.21 4.32
N ARG A 51 -3.37 6.34 3.24
CA ARG A 51 -4.47 5.40 2.93
C ARG A 51 -3.96 3.97 2.73
N TRP A 52 -2.83 3.81 2.04
CA TRP A 52 -2.13 2.54 1.88
C TRP A 52 -1.68 1.96 3.22
N GLN A 53 -1.00 2.76 4.06
CA GLN A 53 -0.52 2.30 5.37
C GLN A 53 -1.66 1.85 6.28
N ALA A 54 -2.73 2.64 6.37
CA ALA A 54 -3.89 2.29 7.19
C ALA A 54 -4.56 0.98 6.72
N ALA A 55 -4.68 0.78 5.41
CA ALA A 55 -5.21 -0.47 4.86
C ALA A 55 -4.27 -1.65 5.10
N LEU A 56 -2.96 -1.45 5.02
CA LEU A 56 -1.97 -2.48 5.27
C LEU A 56 -1.98 -2.91 6.74
N ALA A 57 -1.98 -1.96 7.68
CA ALA A 57 -2.11 -2.22 9.11
C ALA A 57 -3.34 -3.07 9.44
N ALA A 58 -4.52 -2.65 8.97
CA ALA A 58 -5.75 -3.40 9.18
C ALA A 58 -5.71 -4.83 8.59
N GLN A 59 -5.09 -5.01 7.42
CA GLN A 59 -4.93 -6.33 6.81
C GLN A 59 -3.93 -7.22 7.55
N VAL A 60 -2.88 -6.63 8.12
CA VAL A 60 -1.88 -7.34 8.94
C VAL A 60 -2.52 -7.82 10.23
N GLU A 61 -3.21 -6.94 10.96
CA GLU A 61 -3.96 -7.30 12.17
C GLU A 61 -4.93 -8.45 11.90
N HIS A 62 -5.71 -8.36 10.83
CA HIS A 62 -6.65 -9.41 10.45
C HIS A 62 -5.95 -10.73 10.08
N ALA A 63 -4.85 -10.68 9.32
CA ALA A 63 -4.13 -11.87 8.90
C ALA A 63 -3.41 -12.57 10.05
N LEU A 64 -2.92 -11.82 11.04
CA LEU A 64 -2.32 -12.37 12.27
C LEU A 64 -3.37 -13.01 13.18
N ALA A 65 -4.57 -12.43 13.25
CA ALA A 65 -5.67 -13.02 14.02
C ALA A 65 -6.20 -14.34 13.39
N GLU A 66 -6.14 -14.48 12.07
CA GLU A 66 -6.55 -15.70 11.37
C GLU A 66 -5.56 -16.87 11.56
N ASP A 67 -4.27 -16.58 11.71
CA ASP A 67 -3.19 -17.57 11.71
C ASP A 67 -1.97 -16.99 12.46
N PRO A 68 -1.98 -17.07 13.80
CA PRO A 68 -0.97 -16.46 14.65
C PRO A 68 0.36 -17.21 14.67
N ASP A 69 0.38 -18.47 14.24
CA ASP A 69 1.56 -19.35 14.31
C ASP A 69 2.57 -19.09 13.17
N ASP A 70 2.14 -18.45 12.08
CA ASP A 70 3.01 -18.04 10.96
C ASP A 70 2.86 -16.53 10.64
N PRO A 71 3.48 -15.65 11.45
CA PRO A 71 3.36 -14.21 11.29
C PRO A 71 4.01 -13.69 9.99
N GLN A 72 5.03 -14.38 9.46
CA GLN A 72 5.64 -14.02 8.17
C GLN A 72 4.66 -14.25 7.02
N ALA A 73 4.04 -15.44 6.94
CA ALA A 73 3.03 -15.71 5.93
C ALA A 73 1.80 -14.80 6.09
N ALA A 74 1.40 -14.47 7.33
CA ALA A 74 0.33 -13.52 7.61
C ALA A 74 0.62 -12.13 7.01
N VAL A 75 1.83 -11.59 7.22
CA VAL A 75 2.26 -10.30 6.64
C VAL A 75 2.24 -10.34 5.10
N VAL A 76 2.74 -11.43 4.49
CA VAL A 76 2.71 -11.59 3.03
C VAL A 76 1.27 -11.66 2.49
N ARG A 77 0.37 -12.39 3.17
CA ARG A 77 -1.05 -12.46 2.82
C ARG A 77 -1.72 -11.09 2.95
N ALA A 78 -1.45 -10.37 4.04
CA ALA A 78 -1.95 -9.04 4.29
C ALA A 78 -1.56 -8.08 3.16
N TRP A 79 -0.27 -8.04 2.80
CA TRP A 79 0.21 -7.23 1.68
C TRP A 79 -0.54 -7.54 0.38
N ARG A 80 -0.72 -8.82 0.05
CA ARG A 80 -1.49 -9.26 -1.14
C ARG A 80 -2.98 -8.88 -1.07
N ARG A 81 -3.58 -8.84 0.12
CA ARG A 81 -4.97 -8.38 0.32
C ARG A 81 -5.06 -6.86 0.16
N THR A 82 -4.09 -6.10 0.67
CA THR A 82 -4.04 -4.65 0.52
C THR A 82 -3.89 -4.23 -0.94
N VAL A 83 -3.03 -4.89 -1.73
CA VAL A 83 -2.94 -4.64 -3.18
C VAL A 83 -4.25 -4.95 -3.90
N ARG A 84 -4.96 -6.01 -3.51
CA ARG A 84 -6.28 -6.33 -4.07
C ARG A 84 -7.33 -5.26 -3.74
N ALA A 85 -7.27 -4.71 -2.54
CA ALA A 85 -8.20 -3.69 -2.07
C ALA A 85 -7.89 -2.29 -2.66
N LEU A 86 -6.62 -1.98 -2.93
CA LEU A 86 -6.16 -0.67 -3.38
C LEU A 86 -5.15 -0.77 -4.54
N PRO A 87 -5.50 -1.41 -5.67
CA PRO A 87 -4.57 -1.66 -6.76
C PRO A 87 -4.09 -0.36 -7.42
N GLY A 88 -4.98 0.61 -7.61
CA GLY A 88 -4.65 1.92 -8.17
C GLY A 88 -3.71 2.71 -7.27
N VAL A 89 -3.97 2.73 -5.96
CA VAL A 89 -3.09 3.39 -4.98
C VAL A 89 -1.69 2.80 -4.99
N ARG A 90 -1.55 1.47 -4.90
CA ARG A 90 -0.23 0.81 -4.91
C ARG A 90 0.58 1.21 -6.13
N MET A 91 -0.08 1.24 -7.28
CA MET A 91 0.56 1.53 -8.55
C MET A 91 0.91 3.02 -8.70
N VAL A 92 0.09 3.94 -8.18
CA VAL A 92 0.47 5.36 -8.10
C VAL A 92 1.70 5.54 -7.22
N LEU A 93 1.78 4.84 -6.08
CA LEU A 93 2.95 4.92 -5.19
C LEU A 93 4.21 4.28 -5.81
N ASP A 94 4.06 3.23 -6.62
CA ASP A 94 5.16 2.65 -7.39
C ASP A 94 5.60 3.58 -8.54
N GLY A 95 4.65 4.24 -9.21
CA GLY A 95 4.96 5.24 -10.25
C GLY A 95 5.59 6.52 -9.69
N ASP A 96 5.15 7.00 -8.53
CA ASP A 96 5.78 8.14 -7.81
C ASP A 96 7.24 7.81 -7.48
N TRP A 97 7.50 6.57 -7.08
CA TRP A 97 8.86 6.09 -6.90
C TRP A 97 9.65 6.13 -8.20
N GLU A 98 9.17 5.50 -9.27
CA GLU A 98 9.89 5.43 -10.55
C GLU A 98 10.24 6.81 -11.14
N ARG A 99 9.40 7.82 -10.92
CA ARG A 99 9.59 9.18 -11.45
C ARG A 99 10.24 10.16 -10.47
N ALA A 100 10.53 9.74 -9.25
CA ALA A 100 11.11 10.62 -8.24
C ALA A 100 12.49 11.13 -8.66
N ASP A 101 12.70 12.44 -8.50
CA ASP A 101 14.05 13.03 -8.52
C ASP A 101 14.84 12.61 -7.27
N GLU A 102 16.13 12.96 -7.23
CA GLU A 102 17.05 12.58 -6.13
C GLU A 102 16.53 12.99 -4.75
N ARG A 103 16.03 14.23 -4.61
CA ARG A 103 15.55 14.74 -3.32
C ARG A 103 14.29 14.02 -2.86
N ARG A 104 13.37 13.76 -3.79
CA ARG A 104 12.13 13.02 -3.54
C ARG A 104 12.45 11.55 -3.23
N ARG A 105 13.40 10.96 -3.95
CA ARG A 105 13.88 9.58 -3.78
C ARG A 105 14.36 9.33 -2.36
N ALA A 106 15.25 10.17 -1.83
CA ALA A 106 15.73 10.06 -0.45
C ALA A 106 14.60 10.15 0.61
N THR A 107 13.52 10.86 0.30
CA THR A 107 12.34 10.93 1.19
C THR A 107 11.51 9.64 1.13
N LEU A 108 11.31 9.11 -0.07
CA LEU A 108 10.58 7.86 -0.26
C LEU A 108 11.36 6.65 0.30
N GLU A 109 12.68 6.65 0.19
CA GLU A 109 13.57 5.61 0.75
C GLU A 109 13.41 5.49 2.25
N ARG A 110 13.50 6.60 2.98
CA ARG A 110 13.30 6.62 4.44
C ARG A 110 11.93 6.10 4.85
N ARG A 111 10.88 6.44 4.08
CA ARG A 111 9.52 5.93 4.33
C ARG A 111 9.40 4.44 4.04
N ARG A 112 10.00 3.95 2.96
CA ARG A 112 10.03 2.52 2.64
C ARG A 112 10.77 1.73 3.70
N ALA A 113 11.95 2.18 4.13
CA ALA A 113 12.71 1.57 5.21
C ALA A 113 11.87 1.47 6.50
N ARG A 114 11.19 2.55 6.89
CA ARG A 114 10.29 2.51 8.06
C ARG A 114 9.12 1.53 7.89
N GLN A 115 8.50 1.47 6.71
CA GLN A 115 7.48 0.46 6.42
C GLN A 115 8.04 -0.96 6.50
N HIS A 116 9.25 -1.20 5.97
CA HIS A 116 9.90 -2.52 5.99
C HIS A 116 10.23 -2.96 7.41
N GLN A 117 10.84 -2.10 8.22
CA GLN A 117 11.07 -2.39 9.63
C GLN A 117 9.76 -2.71 10.37
N TRP A 118 8.69 -1.94 10.11
CA TRP A 118 7.38 -2.24 10.69
C TRP A 118 6.84 -3.60 10.22
N LEU A 119 6.95 -3.97 8.94
CA LEU A 119 6.55 -5.29 8.44
C LEU A 119 7.32 -6.42 9.13
N ALA A 120 8.63 -6.26 9.34
CA ALA A 120 9.45 -7.22 10.06
C ALA A 120 9.01 -7.37 11.53
N GLN A 121 8.71 -6.25 12.19
CA GLN A 121 8.15 -6.27 13.55
C GLN A 121 6.84 -7.06 13.62
N GLN A 122 5.92 -6.82 12.67
CA GLN A 122 4.65 -7.56 12.60
C GLN A 122 4.85 -9.04 12.25
N ALA A 123 5.96 -9.37 11.60
CA ALA A 123 6.38 -10.73 11.29
C ALA A 123 7.09 -11.44 12.47
N GLY A 124 7.09 -10.84 13.67
CA GLY A 124 7.67 -11.41 14.89
C GLY A 124 9.16 -11.11 15.09
N HIS A 125 9.78 -10.27 14.25
CA HIS A 125 11.15 -9.85 14.45
C HIS A 125 11.24 -8.78 15.55
N VAL A 126 12.19 -8.93 16.47
CA VAL A 126 12.47 -7.90 17.48
C VAL A 126 13.22 -6.77 16.80
N VAL A 127 12.69 -5.56 16.88
CA VAL A 127 13.26 -4.39 16.20
C VAL A 127 13.82 -3.38 17.19
N LEU A 128 14.93 -2.75 16.83
CA LEU A 128 15.39 -1.53 17.49
C LEU A 128 14.64 -0.31 16.94
N ASP A 129 14.13 0.54 17.82
CA ASP A 129 13.31 1.69 17.40
C ASP A 129 14.16 2.84 16.82
N HIS A 130 15.40 2.97 17.35
CA HIS A 130 16.41 3.93 16.88
C HIS A 130 17.84 3.44 17.18
N PRO A 131 18.78 3.43 16.21
CA PRO A 131 18.65 3.71 14.77
C PRO A 131 17.73 2.75 14.00
N LEU A 132 17.52 3.01 12.70
CA LEU A 132 16.85 2.05 11.81
C LEU A 132 17.58 0.72 11.89
N ASP A 133 16.83 -0.35 12.07
CA ASP A 133 17.33 -1.71 12.16
C ASP A 133 17.47 -2.27 10.74
N GLU A 134 18.71 -2.34 10.24
CA GLU A 134 18.99 -2.75 8.86
C GLU A 134 18.56 -4.19 8.56
N GLU A 135 18.65 -5.09 9.56
CA GLU A 135 18.21 -6.49 9.41
C GLU A 135 16.68 -6.55 9.30
N ALA A 136 15.97 -5.80 10.15
CA ALA A 136 14.52 -5.69 10.07
C ALA A 136 14.07 -5.05 8.74
N VAL A 137 14.78 -4.03 8.25
CA VAL A 137 14.51 -3.44 6.93
C VAL A 137 14.70 -4.46 5.82
N ALA A 138 15.78 -5.26 5.85
CA ALA A 138 16.02 -6.30 4.85
C ALA A 138 14.94 -7.39 4.87
N LEU A 139 14.55 -7.86 6.06
CA LEU A 139 13.47 -8.83 6.22
C LEU A 139 12.14 -8.29 5.69
N GLY A 140 11.76 -7.07 6.09
CA GLY A 140 10.54 -6.43 5.61
C GLY A 140 10.51 -6.23 4.10
N ALA A 141 11.64 -5.89 3.50
CA ALA A 141 11.78 -5.78 2.05
C ALA A 141 11.60 -7.15 1.36
N ALA A 142 12.12 -8.24 1.95
CA ALA A 142 11.94 -9.60 1.44
C ALA A 142 10.46 -10.04 1.49
N LEU A 143 9.76 -9.75 2.60
CA LEU A 143 8.32 -10.03 2.75
C LEU A 143 7.48 -9.26 1.73
N GLU A 144 7.77 -7.97 1.52
CA GLU A 144 7.14 -7.18 0.46
C GLU A 144 7.42 -7.78 -0.93
N ALA A 145 8.67 -8.15 -1.22
CA ALA A 145 9.04 -8.76 -2.50
C ALA A 145 8.29 -10.08 -2.75
N GLU A 146 8.09 -10.91 -1.72
CA GLU A 146 7.27 -12.12 -1.83
C GLU A 146 5.79 -11.81 -2.07
N GLY A 147 5.25 -10.77 -1.41
CA GLY A 147 3.92 -10.24 -1.69
C GLY A 147 3.77 -9.82 -3.15
N ARG A 148 4.77 -9.09 -3.67
CA ARG A 148 4.83 -8.54 -5.03
C ARG A 148 4.82 -9.58 -6.13
N ARG A 149 5.24 -10.83 -5.89
CA ARG A 149 5.22 -11.90 -6.91
C ARG A 149 3.84 -12.11 -7.56
N TYR A 150 2.76 -11.73 -6.88
CA TYR A 150 1.37 -11.84 -7.36
C TYR A 150 0.81 -10.53 -7.90
N TYR A 151 1.56 -9.43 -7.81
CA TYR A 151 1.18 -8.13 -8.30
C TYR A 151 1.73 -7.92 -9.71
N ARG A 152 0.85 -7.52 -10.63
CA ARG A 152 1.24 -7.12 -12.00
C ARG A 152 0.76 -5.68 -12.21
N PRO A 153 1.67 -4.70 -12.36
CA PRO A 153 1.28 -3.32 -12.69
C PRO A 153 0.35 -3.27 -13.91
N GLY A 154 -0.60 -2.34 -13.91
CA GLY A 154 -1.59 -2.20 -14.98
C GLY A 154 -2.68 -3.28 -15.04
N ARG A 155 -2.68 -4.25 -14.12
CA ARG A 155 -3.73 -5.28 -14.04
C ARG A 155 -4.35 -5.32 -12.66
N ARG A 156 -5.68 -5.35 -12.61
CA ARG A 156 -6.40 -5.62 -11.36
C ARG A 156 -6.08 -7.06 -10.91
N PRO A 157 -5.60 -7.28 -9.68
CA PRO A 157 -5.36 -8.63 -9.21
C PRO A 157 -6.69 -9.38 -9.06
N SER A 158 -6.81 -10.55 -9.71
CA SER A 158 -7.99 -11.40 -9.58
C SER A 158 -7.94 -12.21 -8.28
N PRO A 159 -9.08 -12.43 -7.59
CA PRO A 159 -9.11 -13.38 -6.49
C PRO A 159 -8.78 -14.80 -6.98
N PRO A 160 -8.19 -15.67 -6.12
CA PRO A 160 -7.99 -17.06 -6.48
C PRO A 160 -9.34 -17.75 -6.75
N PRO A 161 -9.41 -18.66 -7.74
CA PRO A 161 -10.65 -19.35 -8.08
C PRO A 161 -11.19 -20.16 -6.89
N LEU A 162 -12.52 -20.23 -6.75
CA LEU A 162 -13.24 -20.86 -5.64
C LEU A 162 -12.76 -22.28 -5.31
N LEU A 163 -12.40 -23.07 -6.32
CA LEU A 163 -11.89 -24.44 -6.17
C LEU A 163 -10.56 -24.50 -5.40
N LYS A 164 -9.71 -23.48 -5.51
CA LYS A 164 -8.44 -23.41 -4.78
C LYS A 164 -8.68 -23.06 -3.30
N ARG A 165 -9.75 -22.31 -2.99
CA ARG A 165 -10.17 -22.01 -1.61
C ARG A 165 -10.72 -23.25 -0.91
N LEU A 166 -11.56 -24.03 -1.60
CA LEU A 166 -12.10 -25.29 -1.05
C LEU A 166 -11.02 -26.34 -0.77
N LYS A 167 -10.03 -26.49 -1.67
CA LYS A 167 -8.91 -27.40 -1.44
C LYS A 167 -8.01 -26.99 -0.26
N ALA A 168 -7.82 -25.70 -0.02
CA ALA A 168 -7.03 -25.22 1.11
C ALA A 168 -7.71 -25.46 2.46
N VAL A 169 -9.06 -25.39 2.51
CA VAL A 169 -9.85 -25.68 3.72
C VAL A 169 -9.92 -27.17 4.03
N LEU A 170 -9.82 -28.04 3.02
CA LEU A 170 -9.86 -29.49 3.19
C LEU A 170 -8.48 -30.13 3.46
N ALA A 171 -7.40 -29.36 3.33
CA ALA A 171 -6.03 -29.81 3.55
C ALA A 171 -5.42 -29.28 4.88
N ALA A 172 -6.18 -28.49 5.63
CA ALA A 172 -5.91 -28.06 7.01
C ALA A 172 -6.84 -28.83 7.96
#